data_AF-A0A2G2PM36-F1
#
_entry.id   AF-A0A2G2PM36-F1
#
_cell.length_a   1.000
_cell.length_b   1.000
_cell.length_c   1.000
_cell.angle_alpha   90.00
_cell.angle_beta   90.00
_cell.angle_gamma   90.00
#
_symmetry.space_group_name_H-M   'P 1'
#
loop_
_entity.id
_entity.type
_entity.pdbx_description
1 polymer ?
#
loop_
_entity_poly.entity_id
_entity_poly.type
_entity_poly.pdbx_seq_one_letter_code
_entity_poly.pdbx_strand_id
1 'polypeptide(L)'
;LLSLISVISYSQYLPLLDESHSWNVDLHGSTIFGGDPYIITNEITVSGSTIINGNTYKTIINSNVEEINCLVREENGKVFRYIEDLNDEILMYDFTLEVGDSFVFFENTEYCSIYGSVPSSPISAQVVFVDFQFIAGEERKVIEFEYFFEDDEIWIEGIGSIRGFDSVGVVYDIIDGTDLVCFTNTVDTYYFNGANSCDNTTLNIDDIFKDSIVLYPNPVSNRSILNIPSELLADKLLIVDVTGKIIKEEKINKSNFIINVMNYPSGIYFYQVYSENNLIKTDRFIIK
;
A
#
# COMPACT_ATOMS: atom_id res chain seq x y z
N LEU A 1 52.37 33.61 -2.38
CA LEU A 1 50.96 33.33 -2.05
C LEU A 1 50.51 32.16 -2.92
N LEU A 2 50.38 30.96 -2.36
CA LEU A 2 49.69 29.87 -3.04
C LEU A 2 48.19 30.12 -2.88
N SER A 3 47.51 30.35 -4.00
CA SER A 3 46.05 30.41 -4.08
C SER A 3 45.49 28.98 -4.01
N LEU A 4 44.97 28.60 -2.85
CA LEU A 4 44.09 27.43 -2.72
C LEU A 4 42.79 27.74 -3.46
N ILE A 5 42.63 27.17 -4.65
CA ILE A 5 41.36 27.14 -5.37
C ILE A 5 40.51 26.08 -4.65
N SER A 6 39.55 26.51 -3.83
CA SER A 6 38.51 25.63 -3.32
C SER A 6 37.60 25.27 -4.49
N VAL A 7 37.72 24.05 -4.99
CA VAL A 7 36.74 23.49 -5.91
C VAL A 7 35.53 23.13 -5.05
N ILE A 8 34.48 23.94 -5.12
CA ILE A 8 33.19 23.61 -4.53
C ILE A 8 32.65 22.46 -5.39
N SER A 9 32.76 21.24 -4.88
CA SER A 9 32.06 20.09 -5.44
C SER A 9 30.59 20.30 -5.18
N TYR A 10 29.82 20.70 -6.20
CA TYR A 10 28.38 20.58 -6.13
C TYR A 10 28.07 19.09 -6.13
N SER A 11 27.50 18.58 -5.04
CA SER A 11 26.93 17.23 -5.04
C SER A 11 25.90 17.17 -6.17
N GLN A 12 26.07 16.20 -7.07
CA GLN A 12 25.11 15.96 -8.13
C GLN A 12 23.91 15.25 -7.50
N TYR A 13 22.70 15.81 -7.69
CA TYR A 13 21.44 15.20 -7.25
C TYR A 13 21.41 13.70 -7.58
N LEU A 14 21.10 12.89 -6.58
CA LEU A 14 20.96 11.45 -6.75
C LEU A 14 19.51 11.14 -7.20
N PRO A 15 19.32 10.51 -8.37
CA PRO A 15 18.00 10.28 -8.92
C PRO A 15 17.20 9.30 -8.06
N LEU A 16 15.94 9.61 -7.81
CA LEU A 16 15.00 8.71 -7.17
C LEU A 16 14.51 7.65 -8.17
N LEU A 17 14.29 8.07 -9.43
CA LEU A 17 13.57 7.30 -10.46
C LEU A 17 14.48 6.46 -11.36
N ASP A 18 15.54 5.87 -10.80
CA ASP A 18 16.39 4.91 -11.52
C ASP A 18 15.66 3.56 -11.66
N GLU A 19 15.68 2.96 -12.85
CA GLU A 19 15.00 1.67 -13.12
C GLU A 19 15.64 0.48 -12.39
N SER A 20 16.82 0.65 -11.80
CA SER A 20 17.45 -0.35 -10.94
C SER A 20 17.05 -0.23 -9.47
N HIS A 21 16.25 0.77 -9.11
CA HIS A 21 15.77 0.94 -7.74
C HIS A 21 14.52 0.10 -7.48
N SER A 22 14.46 -0.51 -6.29
CA SER A 22 13.25 -1.08 -5.71
C SER A 22 13.14 -0.76 -4.23
N TRP A 23 11.89 -0.68 -3.76
CA TRP A 23 11.54 -0.45 -2.36
C TRP A 23 10.66 -1.58 -1.88
N ASN A 24 11.04 -2.22 -0.78
CA ASN A 24 10.16 -3.14 -0.07
C ASN A 24 9.57 -2.37 1.11
N VAL A 25 8.26 -2.28 1.14
CA VAL A 25 7.50 -1.45 2.07
C VAL A 25 6.53 -2.33 2.85
N ASP A 26 6.67 -2.34 4.16
CA ASP A 26 5.76 -3.03 5.06
C ASP A 26 4.52 -2.17 5.27
N LEU A 27 3.34 -2.76 5.08
CA LEU A 27 2.06 -2.23 5.51
C LEU A 27 1.69 -2.89 6.84
N HIS A 28 1.54 -2.08 7.88
CA HIS A 28 1.10 -2.53 9.19
C HIS A 28 -0.42 -2.39 9.27
N GLY A 29 -1.13 -3.50 9.45
CA GLY A 29 -2.57 -3.49 9.54
C GLY A 29 -3.11 -4.09 10.83
N SER A 30 -4.26 -3.61 11.25
CA SER A 30 -5.04 -4.15 12.36
C SER A 30 -6.45 -4.50 11.90
N THR A 31 -6.98 -5.62 12.38
CA THR A 31 -8.37 -5.98 12.07
C THR A 31 -9.32 -5.19 12.97
N ILE A 32 -10.36 -4.60 12.37
CA ILE A 32 -11.44 -3.97 13.12
C ILE A 32 -12.02 -5.04 14.06
N PHE A 33 -12.17 -4.72 15.35
CA PHE A 33 -12.66 -5.58 16.44
C PHE A 33 -11.63 -6.52 17.13
N GLY A 34 -10.33 -6.22 17.04
CA GLY A 34 -9.33 -6.79 17.96
C GLY A 34 -8.81 -8.18 17.57
N GLY A 35 -8.71 -8.47 16.28
CA GLY A 35 -7.86 -9.57 15.82
C GLY A 35 -6.39 -9.15 15.75
N ASP A 36 -5.53 -10.13 15.43
CA ASP A 36 -4.09 -9.96 15.49
C ASP A 36 -3.57 -8.96 14.44
N PRO A 37 -2.54 -8.15 14.78
CA PRO A 37 -1.90 -7.28 13.81
C PRO A 37 -1.23 -8.11 12.71
N TYR A 38 -1.21 -7.56 11.51
CA TYR A 38 -0.61 -8.21 10.35
C TYR A 38 0.34 -7.27 9.61
N ILE A 39 1.25 -7.88 8.84
CA ILE A 39 2.18 -7.18 7.96
C ILE A 39 2.05 -7.76 6.56
N ILE A 40 1.94 -6.88 5.56
CA ILE A 40 2.06 -7.22 4.14
C ILE A 40 3.22 -6.41 3.59
N THR A 41 4.22 -7.08 3.01
CA THR A 41 5.31 -6.39 2.33
C THR A 41 5.01 -6.24 0.84
N ASN A 42 5.09 -5.00 0.35
CA ASN A 42 4.92 -4.67 -1.06
C ASN A 42 6.28 -4.34 -1.69
N GLU A 43 6.53 -4.85 -2.88
CA GLU A 43 7.67 -4.43 -3.69
C GLU A 43 7.24 -3.36 -4.69
N ILE A 44 7.87 -2.19 -4.60
CA ILE A 44 7.68 -1.05 -5.48
C ILE A 44 8.88 -0.93 -6.41
N THR A 45 8.65 -0.74 -7.71
CA THR A 45 9.71 -0.62 -8.74
C THR A 45 9.42 0.52 -9.72
N VAL A 46 10.47 1.01 -10.37
CA VAL A 46 10.38 1.98 -11.48
C VAL A 46 10.45 1.24 -12.80
N SER A 47 9.51 1.52 -13.71
CA SER A 47 9.46 0.85 -15.01
C SER A 47 8.92 1.74 -16.12
N GLY A 48 9.44 1.52 -17.33
CA GLY A 48 8.93 2.14 -18.55
C GLY A 48 9.02 3.67 -18.54
N SER A 49 8.54 4.28 -19.62
CA SER A 49 8.39 5.73 -19.68
C SER A 49 7.33 6.14 -20.68
N THR A 50 6.65 7.24 -20.40
CA THR A 50 5.70 7.88 -21.30
C THR A 50 5.97 9.39 -21.38
N ILE A 51 5.53 10.02 -22.46
CA ILE A 51 5.65 11.47 -22.64
C ILE A 51 4.26 12.11 -22.55
N ILE A 52 4.10 13.05 -21.62
CA ILE A 52 2.87 13.80 -21.42
C ILE A 52 3.23 15.28 -21.39
N ASN A 53 2.55 16.09 -22.20
CA ASN A 53 2.78 17.54 -22.30
C ASN A 53 4.26 17.94 -22.53
N GLY A 54 5.06 17.07 -23.16
CA GLY A 54 6.49 17.30 -23.42
C GLY A 54 7.44 16.83 -22.31
N ASN A 55 6.91 16.42 -21.16
CA ASN A 55 7.68 15.87 -20.04
C ASN A 55 7.70 14.36 -20.08
N THR A 56 8.82 13.75 -19.69
CA THR A 56 8.97 12.29 -19.61
C THR A 56 8.65 11.82 -18.20
N TYR A 57 7.70 10.90 -18.06
CA TYR A 57 7.30 10.28 -16.81
C TYR A 57 7.66 8.79 -16.82
N LYS A 58 8.07 8.27 -15.67
CA LYS A 58 8.28 6.86 -15.36
C LYS A 58 7.03 6.28 -14.70
N THR A 59 6.79 4.99 -14.86
CA THR A 59 5.70 4.30 -14.17
C THR A 59 6.22 3.69 -12.87
N ILE A 60 5.50 3.90 -11.78
CA ILE A 60 5.73 3.22 -10.51
C ILE A 60 4.80 2.02 -10.44
N ILE A 61 5.37 0.85 -10.22
CA ILE A 61 4.67 -0.45 -10.19
C ILE A 61 4.75 -1.02 -8.79
N ASN A 62 3.62 -1.51 -8.28
CA ASN A 62 3.55 -2.34 -7.09
C ASN A 62 3.34 -3.81 -7.51
N SER A 63 4.26 -4.70 -7.16
CA SER A 63 4.24 -6.11 -7.57
C SER A 63 3.05 -6.90 -7.00
N ASN A 64 2.43 -6.42 -5.92
CA ASN A 64 1.35 -7.10 -5.19
C ASN A 64 -0.05 -6.58 -5.58
N VAL A 65 -0.12 -5.53 -6.40
CA VAL A 65 -1.38 -4.86 -6.74
C VAL A 65 -1.47 -4.68 -8.26
N GLU A 66 -2.40 -5.41 -8.88
CA GLU A 66 -2.78 -5.12 -10.26
C GLU A 66 -3.46 -3.74 -10.32
N GLU A 67 -3.10 -2.92 -11.33
CA GLU A 67 -3.71 -1.62 -11.67
C GLU A 67 -3.14 -0.33 -11.05
N ILE A 68 -2.09 -0.36 -10.22
CA ILE A 68 -1.39 0.89 -9.84
C ILE A 68 -0.54 1.39 -11.02
N ASN A 69 -1.00 2.46 -11.68
CA ASN A 69 -0.31 3.14 -12.78
C ASN A 69 0.04 4.58 -12.38
N CYS A 70 0.92 4.76 -11.40
CA CYS A 70 1.37 6.09 -11.02
C CYS A 70 2.49 6.57 -11.94
N LEU A 71 2.33 7.77 -12.49
CA LEU A 71 3.30 8.38 -13.40
C LEU A 71 4.07 9.48 -12.68
N VAL A 72 5.39 9.30 -12.56
CA VAL A 72 6.26 10.17 -11.77
C VAL A 72 7.43 10.63 -12.62
N ARG A 73 7.82 11.88 -12.47
CA ARG A 73 9.03 12.44 -13.07
C ARG A 73 9.85 13.17 -12.02
N GLU A 74 11.11 13.41 -12.32
CA GLU A 74 11.98 14.21 -11.48
C GLU A 74 12.71 15.27 -12.30
N GLU A 75 12.94 16.43 -11.70
CA GLU A 75 13.64 17.55 -12.33
C GLU A 75 14.16 18.50 -11.26
N ASN A 76 15.45 18.89 -11.36
CA ASN A 76 16.08 19.87 -10.46
C ASN A 76 15.93 19.56 -8.95
N GLY A 77 16.04 18.29 -8.55
CA GLY A 77 15.92 17.87 -7.16
C GLY A 77 14.48 17.77 -6.64
N LYS A 78 13.49 17.86 -7.53
CA LYS A 78 12.07 17.75 -7.21
C LYS A 78 11.46 16.57 -7.93
N VAL A 79 10.47 15.94 -7.31
CA VAL A 79 9.75 14.79 -7.85
C VAL A 79 8.28 15.17 -7.98
N PHE A 80 7.71 14.94 -9.15
CA PHE A 80 6.36 15.32 -9.52
C PHE A 80 5.57 14.09 -9.94
N ARG A 81 4.32 14.02 -9.52
CA ARG A 81 3.37 13.00 -9.97
C ARG A 81 2.34 13.61 -10.90
N TYR A 82 2.09 12.98 -12.03
CA TYR A 82 1.01 13.36 -12.93
C TYR A 82 -0.33 12.81 -12.43
N ILE A 83 -1.37 13.66 -12.44
CA ILE A 83 -2.74 13.33 -12.06
C ILE A 83 -3.62 13.48 -13.29
N GLU A 84 -4.08 12.34 -13.84
CA GLU A 84 -4.82 12.28 -15.10
C GLU A 84 -6.12 13.11 -15.07
N ASP A 85 -6.90 13.02 -13.98
CA ASP A 85 -8.15 13.76 -13.80
C ASP A 85 -7.98 15.28 -13.81
N LEU A 86 -6.83 15.75 -13.33
CA LEU A 86 -6.48 17.18 -13.33
C LEU A 86 -5.77 17.60 -14.62
N ASN A 87 -5.25 16.62 -15.38
CA ASN A 87 -4.29 16.83 -16.47
C ASN A 87 -3.15 17.77 -16.06
N ASP A 88 -2.67 17.61 -14.83
CA ASP A 88 -1.63 18.42 -14.22
C ASP A 88 -0.76 17.55 -13.30
N GLU A 89 0.33 18.12 -12.82
CA GLU A 89 1.23 17.46 -11.88
C GLU A 89 1.15 18.07 -10.49
N ILE A 90 1.39 17.23 -9.48
CA ILE A 90 1.54 17.64 -8.09
C ILE A 90 2.97 17.36 -7.63
N LEU A 91 3.46 18.19 -6.71
CA LEU A 91 4.78 18.02 -6.11
C LEU A 91 4.72 16.91 -5.05
N MET A 92 5.57 15.88 -5.22
CA MET A 92 5.64 14.72 -4.33
C MET A 92 6.83 14.82 -3.37
N TYR A 93 8.00 15.23 -3.88
CA TYR A 93 9.20 15.49 -3.10
C TYR A 93 9.89 16.77 -3.56
N ASP A 94 10.54 17.44 -2.62
CA ASP A 94 11.44 18.56 -2.87
C ASP A 94 12.71 18.42 -2.03
N PHE A 95 13.76 17.85 -2.61
CA PHE A 95 15.06 17.69 -1.93
C PHE A 95 15.87 19.00 -1.91
N THR A 96 15.33 20.10 -2.46
CA THR A 96 15.95 21.43 -2.40
C THR A 96 15.62 22.20 -1.13
N LEU A 97 14.72 21.68 -0.29
CA LEU A 97 14.31 22.31 0.97
C LEU A 97 15.46 22.42 1.96
N GLU A 98 15.49 23.52 2.70
CA GLU A 98 16.44 23.82 3.76
C GLU A 98 15.72 23.99 5.10
N VAL A 99 16.48 23.99 6.21
CA VAL A 99 15.92 24.16 7.56
C VAL A 99 15.09 25.44 7.64
N GLY A 100 13.85 25.32 8.10
CA GLY A 100 12.86 26.39 8.21
C GLY A 100 11.88 26.49 7.05
N ASP A 101 12.15 25.84 5.91
CA ASP A 101 11.19 25.74 4.81
C ASP A 101 10.00 24.87 5.20
N SER A 102 8.88 25.01 4.48
CA SER A 102 7.67 24.22 4.72
C SER A 102 7.28 23.44 3.47
N PHE A 103 6.75 22.24 3.68
CA PHE A 103 6.22 21.38 2.63
C PHE A 103 4.78 21.00 2.95
N VAL A 104 3.94 20.96 1.92
CA VAL A 104 2.53 20.55 2.03
C VAL A 104 2.40 19.13 1.53
N PHE A 105 2.12 18.22 2.46
CA PHE A 105 1.76 16.83 2.21
C PHE A 105 0.28 16.74 1.85
N PHE A 106 0.00 15.94 0.81
CA PHE A 106 -1.32 15.61 0.26
C PHE A 106 -2.17 16.79 -0.21
N GLU A 107 -2.35 16.92 -1.53
CA GLU A 107 -3.33 17.83 -2.14
C GLU A 107 -4.66 17.10 -2.45
N ASN A 108 -5.19 16.33 -1.49
CA ASN A 108 -6.42 15.50 -1.64
C ASN A 108 -6.36 14.44 -2.77
N THR A 109 -5.17 13.92 -3.06
CA THR A 109 -4.96 12.87 -4.06
C THR A 109 -4.51 11.58 -3.38
N GLU A 110 -4.97 10.42 -3.89
CA GLU A 110 -4.60 9.10 -3.37
C GLU A 110 -3.08 8.89 -3.36
N TYR A 111 -2.57 7.84 -2.73
CA TYR A 111 -1.13 7.53 -2.78
C TYR A 111 -0.68 7.06 -4.18
N CYS A 112 0.62 7.10 -4.44
CA CYS A 112 1.21 6.75 -5.73
C CYS A 112 1.43 5.25 -5.86
N SER A 113 1.99 4.60 -4.84
CA SER A 113 2.52 3.23 -4.96
C SER A 113 1.69 2.17 -4.23
N ILE A 114 0.79 2.57 -3.33
CA ILE A 114 -0.05 1.68 -2.53
C ILE A 114 -1.48 2.26 -2.45
N TYR A 115 -2.51 1.44 -2.26
CA TYR A 115 -3.84 1.97 -1.94
C TYR A 115 -3.87 2.57 -0.55
N GLY A 116 -4.47 3.75 -0.42
CA GLY A 116 -4.51 4.51 0.82
C GLY A 116 -5.55 5.62 0.77
N SER A 117 -6.12 5.99 1.91
CA SER A 117 -6.90 7.22 2.01
C SER A 117 -6.01 8.34 2.51
N VAL A 118 -5.93 9.43 1.76
CA VAL A 118 -5.25 10.63 2.28
C VAL A 118 -6.20 11.43 3.17
N PRO A 119 -5.68 12.10 4.21
CA PRO A 119 -6.51 12.98 5.03
C PRO A 119 -7.20 14.03 4.17
N SER A 120 -8.45 14.37 4.54
CA SER A 120 -9.30 15.32 3.80
C SER A 120 -8.83 16.78 3.83
N SER A 121 -7.66 17.03 4.42
CA SER A 121 -7.08 18.36 4.55
C SER A 121 -5.57 18.24 4.37
N PRO A 122 -4.96 19.16 3.61
CA PRO A 122 -3.52 19.17 3.41
C PRO A 122 -2.82 19.32 4.75
N ILE A 123 -1.72 18.60 4.91
CA ILE A 123 -0.89 18.65 6.11
C ILE A 123 0.38 19.40 5.74
N SER A 124 0.69 20.46 6.46
CA SER A 124 1.94 21.20 6.27
C SER A 124 2.91 20.85 7.39
N ALA A 125 4.16 20.58 7.06
CA ALA A 125 5.23 20.40 8.03
C ALA A 125 6.44 21.28 7.69
N GLN A 126 7.18 21.68 8.72
CA GLN A 126 8.40 22.46 8.59
C GLN A 126 9.63 21.56 8.63
N VAL A 127 10.63 21.85 7.81
CA VAL A 127 11.94 21.20 7.87
C VAL A 127 12.67 21.66 9.13
N VAL A 128 12.99 20.74 10.02
CA VAL A 128 13.72 21.02 11.27
C VAL A 128 15.18 20.61 11.22
N PHE A 129 15.53 19.68 10.33
CA PHE A 129 16.89 19.22 10.19
C PHE A 129 17.23 18.88 8.74
N VAL A 130 18.44 19.24 8.35
CA VAL A 130 19.06 18.92 7.07
C VAL A 130 20.51 18.59 7.31
N ASP A 131 20.96 17.42 6.83
CA ASP A 131 22.37 17.01 6.89
C ASP A 131 22.70 16.05 5.73
N PHE A 132 23.98 15.78 5.53
CA PHE A 132 24.47 14.80 4.56
C PHE A 132 24.97 13.56 5.29
N GLN A 133 24.41 12.40 4.96
CA GLN A 133 24.72 11.13 5.62
C GLN A 133 25.12 10.07 4.60
N PHE A 134 26.07 9.20 4.97
CA PHE A 134 26.44 8.06 4.14
C PHE A 134 25.45 6.91 4.36
N ILE A 135 24.46 6.81 3.48
CA ILE A 135 23.35 5.85 3.54
C ILE A 135 23.35 5.09 2.23
N ALA A 136 23.08 3.79 2.21
CA ALA A 136 22.94 3.00 0.97
C ALA A 136 24.09 3.19 -0.05
N GLY A 137 25.33 3.25 0.44
CA GLY A 137 26.54 3.31 -0.39
C GLY A 137 26.90 4.68 -0.97
N GLU A 138 26.12 5.74 -0.75
CA GLU A 138 26.41 7.11 -1.23
C GLU A 138 26.19 8.14 -0.11
N GLU A 139 26.78 9.32 -0.29
CA GLU A 139 26.47 10.51 0.52
C GLU A 139 25.14 11.10 0.03
N ARG A 140 24.13 11.12 0.90
CA ARG A 140 22.75 11.55 0.58
C ARG A 140 22.32 12.70 1.47
N LYS A 141 21.64 13.69 0.90
CA LYS A 141 20.94 14.70 1.69
C LYS A 141 19.78 14.03 2.45
N VAL A 142 19.70 14.29 3.75
CA VAL A 142 18.65 13.83 4.65
C VAL A 142 17.88 15.05 5.15
N ILE A 143 16.55 15.00 5.05
CA ILE A 143 15.63 16.07 5.44
C ILE A 143 14.64 15.49 6.45
N GLU A 144 14.53 16.10 7.61
CA GLU A 144 13.59 15.70 8.66
C GLU A 144 12.57 16.81 8.90
N PHE A 145 11.30 16.41 9.00
CA PHE A 145 10.17 17.31 9.19
C PHE A 145 9.65 17.26 10.62
N GLU A 146 9.26 18.42 11.16
CA GLU A 146 8.47 18.49 12.39
C GLU A 146 7.04 18.02 12.06
N TYR A 147 6.83 16.72 12.18
CA TYR A 147 5.56 16.09 11.85
C TYR A 147 4.68 15.91 13.10
N PHE A 148 3.37 16.11 12.94
CA PHE A 148 2.43 16.24 14.07
C PHE A 148 1.85 14.90 14.58
N PHE A 149 2.24 13.77 14.00
CA PHE A 149 1.81 12.43 14.42
C PHE A 149 2.90 11.77 15.30
N GLU A 150 2.65 10.56 15.80
CA GLU A 150 3.55 9.88 16.76
C GLU A 150 4.95 9.52 16.18
N ASP A 151 5.16 9.81 14.89
CA ASP A 151 6.10 9.13 14.03
C ASP A 151 6.81 10.15 13.11
N ASP A 152 8.14 10.11 13.06
CA ASP A 152 8.96 11.05 12.29
C ASP A 152 8.80 10.82 10.77
N GLU A 153 8.82 11.91 9.99
CA GLU A 153 8.92 11.88 8.52
C GLU A 153 10.33 12.34 8.11
N ILE A 154 11.07 11.42 7.50
CA ILE A 154 12.45 11.63 7.05
C ILE A 154 12.55 11.29 5.58
N TRP A 155 13.09 12.21 4.79
CA TRP A 155 13.40 12.02 3.37
C TRP A 155 14.89 11.86 3.15
N ILE A 156 15.24 10.92 2.29
CA ILE A 156 16.61 10.58 1.92
C ILE A 156 16.75 10.73 0.40
N GLU A 157 17.63 11.61 -0.04
CA GLU A 157 17.87 11.88 -1.46
C GLU A 157 18.20 10.58 -2.24
N GLY A 158 17.55 10.39 -3.39
CA GLY A 158 17.65 9.19 -4.21
C GLY A 158 16.95 7.94 -3.64
N ILE A 159 16.32 8.03 -2.47
CA ILE A 159 15.55 6.91 -1.86
C ILE A 159 14.10 7.31 -1.57
N GLY A 160 13.81 8.54 -1.12
CA GLY A 160 12.45 8.96 -0.74
C GLY A 160 12.24 8.90 0.76
N SER A 161 11.00 8.62 1.20
CA SER A 161 10.64 8.59 2.62
C SER A 161 11.11 7.31 3.32
N ILE A 162 11.42 7.40 4.62
CA ILE A 162 11.59 6.22 5.48
C ILE A 162 10.28 5.44 5.68
N ARG A 163 9.14 5.98 5.22
CA ARG A 163 7.83 5.31 5.23
C ARG A 163 7.55 4.52 3.94
N GLY A 164 8.44 4.58 2.95
CA GLY A 164 8.32 3.90 1.67
C GLY A 164 8.51 4.85 0.49
N PHE A 165 8.01 4.45 -0.69
CA PHE A 165 8.06 5.30 -1.88
C PHE A 165 7.15 6.53 -1.74
N ASP A 166 5.99 6.36 -1.11
CA ASP A 166 5.10 7.45 -0.73
C ASP A 166 5.54 8.11 0.59
N SER A 167 5.42 9.44 0.68
CA SER A 167 5.70 10.18 1.92
C SER A 167 4.57 10.06 2.95
N VAL A 168 4.92 10.24 4.22
CA VAL A 168 4.01 10.28 5.38
C VAL A 168 3.28 8.96 5.70
N GLY A 169 3.52 7.92 4.90
CA GLY A 169 2.93 6.60 5.05
C GLY A 169 1.41 6.58 4.85
N VAL A 170 0.83 5.38 4.78
CA VAL A 170 -0.60 5.19 4.48
C VAL A 170 -1.46 5.30 5.74
N VAL A 171 -2.56 6.05 5.65
CA VAL A 171 -3.61 6.08 6.67
C VAL A 171 -4.86 5.35 6.15
N TYR A 172 -5.26 4.26 6.82
CA TYR A 172 -6.58 3.64 6.67
C TYR A 172 -7.15 3.28 8.05
N ASP A 173 -8.48 3.16 8.15
CA ASP A 173 -9.15 2.63 9.35
C ASP A 173 -8.65 1.21 9.78
N ILE A 174 -7.91 0.51 8.91
CA ILE A 174 -7.33 -0.83 9.14
C ILE A 174 -5.82 -0.90 8.90
N ILE A 175 -5.18 0.18 8.45
CA ILE A 175 -3.73 0.25 8.22
C ILE A 175 -3.17 1.33 9.12
N ASP A 176 -2.32 0.89 10.04
CA ASP A 176 -1.74 1.70 11.09
C ASP A 176 -0.54 2.51 10.58
N GLY A 177 0.10 2.09 9.48
CA GLY A 177 1.17 2.84 8.82
C GLY A 177 1.96 2.02 7.80
N THR A 178 2.98 2.66 7.21
CA THR A 178 3.97 1.99 6.35
C THR A 178 5.38 2.31 6.75
N ASP A 179 6.28 1.35 6.54
CA ASP A 179 7.71 1.51 6.77
C ASP A 179 8.51 1.00 5.57
N LEU A 180 9.49 1.78 5.12
CA LEU A 180 10.52 1.27 4.23
C LEU A 180 11.35 0.23 4.99
N VAL A 181 11.39 -1.01 4.51
CA VAL A 181 12.19 -2.07 5.13
C VAL A 181 13.43 -2.41 4.31
N CYS A 182 13.34 -2.30 2.99
CA CYS A 182 14.51 -2.38 2.13
C CYS A 182 14.48 -1.37 1.00
N PHE A 183 15.65 -0.84 0.68
CA PHE A 183 15.93 -0.20 -0.60
C PHE A 183 17.01 -1.01 -1.31
N THR A 184 16.73 -1.40 -2.55
CA THR A 184 17.71 -2.07 -3.41
C THR A 184 18.07 -1.12 -4.54
N ASN A 185 19.37 -0.91 -4.75
CA ASN A 185 19.87 -0.35 -6.01
C ASN A 185 20.56 -1.46 -6.79
N THR A 186 20.76 -1.31 -8.11
CA THR A 186 21.53 -2.19 -9.03
C THR A 186 21.74 -3.66 -8.63
N VAL A 187 22.54 -3.93 -7.58
CA VAL A 187 22.79 -5.26 -7.00
C VAL A 187 22.70 -5.28 -5.45
N ASP A 188 22.81 -4.14 -4.76
CA ASP A 188 22.92 -4.10 -3.29
C ASP A 188 21.58 -3.75 -2.62
N THR A 189 21.24 -4.51 -1.59
CA THR A 189 20.06 -4.29 -0.76
C THR A 189 20.46 -3.73 0.60
N TYR A 190 19.78 -2.67 1.01
CA TYR A 190 20.00 -1.96 2.26
C TYR A 190 18.74 -2.00 3.11
N TYR A 191 18.91 -2.31 4.39
CA TYR A 191 17.80 -2.44 5.34
C TYR A 191 17.54 -1.13 6.08
N PHE A 192 16.26 -0.83 6.29
CA PHE A 192 15.77 0.36 6.95
C PHE A 192 14.88 -0.01 8.13
N ASN A 193 14.65 0.93 9.05
CA ASN A 193 13.74 0.76 10.20
C ASN A 193 13.98 -0.49 11.05
N GLY A 194 15.24 -0.94 11.13
CA GLY A 194 15.64 -2.12 11.92
C GLY A 194 15.24 -3.46 11.30
N ALA A 195 14.80 -3.48 10.04
CA ALA A 195 14.47 -4.71 9.33
C ALA A 195 15.69 -5.60 9.11
N ASN A 196 15.47 -6.91 9.07
CA ASN A 196 16.48 -7.92 8.72
C ASN A 196 16.09 -8.75 7.49
N SER A 197 14.91 -8.47 6.91
CA SER A 197 14.36 -9.11 5.72
C SER A 197 13.61 -8.05 4.91
N CYS A 198 13.57 -8.23 3.60
CA CYS A 198 12.79 -7.40 2.67
C CYS A 198 11.38 -7.95 2.44
N ASP A 199 11.07 -9.07 3.07
CA ASP A 199 9.71 -9.59 3.17
C ASP A 199 9.50 -9.99 4.63
N ASN A 200 8.69 -9.21 5.32
CA ASN A 200 8.25 -9.44 6.68
C ASN A 200 6.77 -9.80 6.73
N THR A 201 6.18 -10.20 5.59
CA THR A 201 4.78 -10.57 5.51
C THR A 201 4.46 -11.62 6.57
N THR A 202 3.68 -11.26 7.58
CA THR A 202 3.30 -12.15 8.69
C THR A 202 2.03 -12.93 8.39
N LEU A 203 1.43 -12.68 7.23
CA LEU A 203 0.17 -13.27 6.84
C LEU A 203 0.31 -14.65 6.18
N ASN A 204 -0.43 -15.60 6.74
CA ASN A 204 -1.04 -16.63 5.92
C ASN A 204 -2.24 -15.96 5.21
N ILE A 205 -2.03 -15.46 3.99
CA ILE A 205 -2.99 -14.70 3.17
C ILE A 205 -4.38 -15.35 3.09
N ASP A 206 -4.45 -16.67 3.27
CA ASP A 206 -5.68 -17.44 3.34
C ASP A 206 -6.64 -17.04 4.49
N ASP A 207 -6.16 -16.52 5.63
CA ASP A 207 -7.01 -16.37 6.82
C ASP A 207 -7.72 -15.00 6.92
N ILE A 208 -7.15 -13.90 6.40
CA ILE A 208 -7.81 -12.57 6.40
C ILE A 208 -9.09 -12.57 5.55
N PHE A 209 -9.00 -13.16 4.35
CA PHE A 209 -10.13 -13.18 3.43
C PHE A 209 -11.19 -14.21 3.83
N LYS A 210 -10.81 -15.26 4.58
CA LYS A 210 -11.81 -16.15 5.18
C LYS A 210 -12.69 -15.37 6.14
N ASP A 211 -12.14 -14.59 7.06
CA ASP A 211 -12.95 -13.99 8.13
C ASP A 211 -13.84 -12.83 7.68
N SER A 212 -13.54 -12.19 6.54
CA SER A 212 -14.40 -11.18 5.92
C SER A 212 -15.65 -11.76 5.23
N ILE A 213 -15.66 -13.04 4.89
CA ILE A 213 -16.87 -13.72 4.38
C ILE A 213 -17.80 -14.02 5.56
N VAL A 214 -18.86 -13.22 5.71
CA VAL A 214 -19.76 -13.32 6.85
C VAL A 214 -21.21 -13.53 6.43
N LEU A 215 -21.90 -14.43 7.13
CA LEU A 215 -23.34 -14.64 7.01
C LEU A 215 -24.07 -14.12 8.24
N TYR A 216 -24.93 -13.12 8.07
CA TYR A 216 -25.70 -12.57 9.17
C TYR A 216 -27.15 -12.19 8.79
N PRO A 217 -28.12 -12.33 9.72
CA PRO A 217 -27.97 -12.96 11.04
C PRO A 217 -27.85 -14.49 10.94
N ASN A 218 -27.19 -15.12 11.91
CA ASN A 218 -27.17 -16.57 12.06
C ASN A 218 -27.53 -16.88 13.53
N PRO A 219 -28.62 -17.61 13.84
CA PRO A 219 -29.49 -18.37 12.93
C PRO A 219 -30.38 -17.53 12.00
N VAL A 220 -30.68 -18.08 10.82
CA VAL A 220 -31.58 -17.50 9.81
C VAL A 220 -33.04 -17.72 10.23
N SER A 221 -33.74 -16.65 10.56
CA SER A 221 -35.16 -16.68 10.96
C SER A 221 -36.13 -16.19 9.87
N ASN A 222 -35.63 -15.42 8.90
CA ASN A 222 -36.39 -14.96 7.73
C ASN A 222 -35.46 -14.89 6.52
N ARG A 223 -34.47 -14.00 6.58
CA ARG A 223 -33.40 -13.90 5.59
C ARG A 223 -32.07 -13.57 6.26
N SER A 224 -30.99 -14.02 5.64
CA SER A 224 -29.62 -13.65 5.97
C SER A 224 -28.86 -13.28 4.72
N ILE A 225 -27.87 -12.42 4.91
CA ILE A 225 -27.00 -11.94 3.84
C ILE A 225 -25.65 -12.59 4.07
N LEU A 226 -25.19 -13.34 3.07
CA LEU A 226 -23.81 -13.77 2.94
C LEU A 226 -23.08 -12.70 2.14
N ASN A 227 -22.17 -12.00 2.80
CA ASN A 227 -21.27 -11.04 2.17
C ASN A 227 -20.00 -11.77 1.74
N ILE A 228 -19.62 -11.60 0.48
CA ILE A 228 -18.37 -12.09 -0.09
C ILE A 228 -17.71 -10.85 -0.72
N PRO A 229 -16.61 -10.34 -0.14
CA PRO A 229 -15.88 -9.20 -0.70
C PRO A 229 -15.44 -9.46 -2.14
N SER A 230 -15.44 -8.41 -2.98
CA SER A 230 -15.06 -8.50 -4.40
C SER A 230 -13.59 -8.86 -4.60
N GLU A 231 -12.77 -8.48 -3.62
CA GLU A 231 -11.32 -8.57 -3.61
C GLU A 231 -10.84 -10.02 -3.48
N LEU A 232 -11.73 -10.93 -3.07
CA LEU A 232 -11.45 -12.36 -2.89
C LEU A 232 -11.33 -13.16 -4.19
N LEU A 233 -11.69 -12.56 -5.34
CA LEU A 233 -11.76 -13.23 -6.65
C LEU A 233 -12.48 -14.59 -6.58
N ALA A 234 -13.44 -14.74 -5.66
CA ALA A 234 -14.20 -15.96 -5.49
C ALA A 234 -15.13 -16.17 -6.69
N ASP A 235 -15.18 -17.39 -7.21
CA ASP A 235 -15.91 -17.72 -8.43
C ASP A 235 -17.12 -18.64 -8.21
N LYS A 236 -17.15 -19.35 -7.07
CA LYS A 236 -18.16 -20.38 -6.80
C LYS A 236 -18.56 -20.45 -5.33
N LEU A 237 -19.87 -20.47 -5.10
CA LEU A 237 -20.52 -20.66 -3.81
C LEU A 237 -21.30 -21.98 -3.82
N LEU A 238 -21.05 -22.85 -2.84
CA LEU A 238 -21.85 -24.03 -2.57
C LEU A 238 -22.57 -23.90 -1.22
N ILE A 239 -23.82 -24.36 -1.18
CA ILE A 239 -24.53 -24.64 0.07
C ILE A 239 -24.71 -26.14 0.18
N VAL A 240 -24.22 -26.72 1.27
CA VAL A 240 -24.25 -28.16 1.52
C VAL A 240 -24.95 -28.47 2.85
N ASP A 241 -25.60 -29.63 2.91
CA ASP A 241 -26.16 -30.14 4.17
C ASP A 241 -25.11 -30.90 5.01
N VAL A 242 -25.51 -31.35 6.20
CA VAL A 242 -24.63 -32.10 7.12
C VAL A 242 -24.11 -33.44 6.57
N THR A 243 -24.71 -33.96 5.49
CA THR A 243 -24.24 -35.18 4.81
C THR A 243 -23.23 -34.88 3.71
N GLY A 244 -22.96 -33.59 3.43
CA GLY A 244 -22.13 -33.14 2.33
C GLY A 244 -22.87 -33.07 0.99
N LYS A 245 -24.20 -33.27 0.98
CA LYS A 245 -24.99 -33.15 -0.25
C LYS A 245 -25.10 -31.69 -0.65
N ILE A 246 -24.77 -31.39 -1.91
CA ILE A 246 -24.95 -30.06 -2.51
C ILE A 246 -26.44 -29.76 -2.64
N ILE A 247 -26.89 -28.72 -1.94
CA ILE A 247 -28.26 -28.20 -1.97
C ILE A 247 -28.36 -27.08 -2.99
N LYS A 248 -27.31 -26.27 -3.12
CA LYS A 248 -27.26 -25.16 -4.05
C LYS A 248 -25.83 -24.92 -4.53
N GLU A 249 -25.69 -24.55 -5.78
CA GLU A 249 -24.45 -24.10 -6.41
C GLU A 249 -24.73 -22.80 -7.16
N GLU A 250 -23.93 -21.77 -6.92
CA GLU A 250 -24.01 -20.48 -7.61
C GLU A 250 -22.63 -20.00 -8.05
N LYS A 251 -22.56 -19.45 -9.26
CA LYS A 251 -21.41 -18.67 -9.70
C LYS A 251 -21.42 -17.30 -9.03
N ILE A 252 -20.28 -16.88 -8.49
CA ILE A 252 -20.16 -15.58 -7.82
C ILE A 252 -19.96 -14.50 -8.88
N ASN A 253 -20.89 -13.55 -8.93
CA ASN A 253 -20.87 -12.39 -9.83
C ASN A 253 -21.32 -11.09 -9.13
N LYS A 254 -21.41 -11.13 -7.81
CA LYS A 254 -21.89 -10.07 -6.93
C LYS A 254 -21.37 -10.32 -5.53
N SER A 255 -21.30 -9.27 -4.71
CA SER A 255 -20.74 -9.33 -3.36
C SER A 255 -21.72 -9.80 -2.28
N ASN A 256 -23.01 -9.95 -2.59
CA ASN A 256 -24.03 -10.29 -1.59
C ASN A 256 -25.00 -11.37 -2.08
N PHE A 257 -25.22 -12.39 -1.24
CA PHE A 257 -26.13 -13.50 -1.48
C PHE A 257 -27.18 -13.59 -0.39
N ILE A 258 -28.45 -13.72 -0.80
CA ILE A 258 -29.56 -13.79 0.14
C ILE A 258 -29.92 -15.25 0.39
N ILE A 259 -29.83 -15.68 1.65
CA ILE A 259 -30.33 -16.95 2.12
C ILE A 259 -31.70 -16.69 2.76
N ASN A 260 -32.75 -17.21 2.15
CA ASN A 260 -34.12 -17.12 2.68
C ASN A 260 -34.51 -18.44 3.35
N VAL A 261 -35.08 -18.37 4.55
CA VAL A 261 -35.53 -19.53 5.34
C VAL A 261 -36.48 -20.43 4.55
N MET A 262 -37.32 -19.86 3.68
CA MET A 262 -38.32 -20.60 2.89
C MET A 262 -37.72 -21.54 1.85
N ASN A 263 -36.43 -21.37 1.52
CA ASN A 263 -35.75 -22.17 0.50
C ASN A 263 -35.13 -23.45 1.07
N TYR A 264 -35.12 -23.62 2.40
CA TYR A 264 -34.41 -24.69 3.08
C TYR A 264 -35.26 -25.26 4.23
N PRO A 265 -35.29 -26.59 4.42
CA PRO A 265 -35.78 -27.16 5.68
C PRO A 265 -35.00 -26.66 6.89
N SER A 266 -35.63 -26.62 8.06
CA SER A 266 -34.94 -26.29 9.32
C SER A 266 -33.82 -27.29 9.59
N GLY A 267 -32.63 -26.79 9.93
CA GLY A 267 -31.45 -27.64 10.06
C GLY A 267 -30.13 -26.88 10.04
N ILE A 268 -29.03 -27.64 10.09
CA ILE A 268 -27.66 -27.14 10.00
C ILE A 268 -27.19 -27.28 8.55
N TYR A 269 -26.56 -26.24 8.05
CA TYR A 269 -25.98 -26.17 6.72
C TYR A 269 -24.58 -25.57 6.79
N PHE A 270 -23.84 -25.74 5.70
CA PHE A 270 -22.56 -25.10 5.50
C PHE A 270 -22.57 -24.35 4.18
N TYR A 271 -21.96 -23.17 4.16
CA TYR A 271 -21.59 -22.50 2.92
C TYR A 271 -20.11 -22.73 2.66
N GLN A 272 -19.77 -22.95 1.39
CA GLN A 272 -18.41 -23.15 0.93
C GLN A 272 -18.13 -22.17 -0.21
N VAL A 273 -17.06 -21.39 -0.08
CA VAL A 273 -16.64 -20.41 -1.08
C VAL A 273 -15.34 -20.88 -1.72
N TYR A 274 -15.27 -20.84 -3.04
CA TYR A 274 -14.13 -21.27 -3.84
C TYR A 274 -13.64 -20.14 -4.76
N SER A 275 -12.35 -20.17 -5.08
CA SER A 275 -11.72 -19.42 -6.16
C SER A 275 -10.80 -20.37 -6.94
N GLU A 276 -10.97 -20.45 -8.25
CA GLU A 276 -10.16 -21.31 -9.14
C GLU A 276 -10.08 -22.79 -8.68
N ASN A 277 -11.19 -23.29 -8.12
CA ASN A 277 -11.32 -24.60 -7.47
C ASN A 277 -10.61 -24.80 -6.12
N ASN A 278 -9.91 -23.80 -5.59
CA ASN A 278 -9.41 -23.82 -4.22
C ASN A 278 -10.53 -23.47 -3.25
N LEU A 279 -10.68 -24.27 -2.18
CA LEU A 279 -11.65 -24.00 -1.13
C LEU A 279 -11.11 -22.88 -0.24
N ILE A 280 -11.76 -21.72 -0.27
CA ILE A 280 -11.38 -20.56 0.52
C ILE A 280 -11.97 -20.67 1.93
N LYS A 281 -13.29 -20.79 2.06
CA LYS A 281 -13.98 -20.85 3.35
C LYS A 281 -14.99 -21.97 3.40
N THR A 282 -15.11 -22.61 4.57
CA THR A 282 -16.29 -23.38 4.96
C THR A 282 -16.76 -22.90 6.32
N ASP A 283 -18.04 -22.56 6.45
CA ASP A 283 -18.59 -22.15 7.74
C ASP A 283 -20.08 -22.52 7.86
N ARG A 284 -20.52 -22.64 9.12
CA ARG A 284 -21.79 -23.26 9.52
C ARG A 284 -22.86 -22.20 9.75
N PHE A 285 -24.05 -22.41 9.18
CA PHE A 285 -25.23 -21.63 9.50
C PHE A 285 -26.44 -22.50 9.82
N ILE A 286 -27.40 -21.91 10.55
CA ILE A 286 -28.58 -22.61 11.06
C ILE A 286 -29.83 -21.98 10.45
N ILE A 287 -30.68 -22.79 9.83
CA ILE A 287 -32.03 -22.42 9.39
C ILE A 287 -33.00 -22.81 10.51
N LYS A 288 -33.80 -21.84 11.00
CA LYS A 288 -34.86 -22.09 12.00
C LYS A 288 -36.19 -22.42 11.36
#